data_AF-A0A258KHX1-F1
#
_entry.id   AF-A0A258KHX1-F1
#
_cell.length_a   1.000
_cell.length_b   1.000
_cell.length_c   1.000
_cell.angle_alpha   90.00
_cell.angle_beta   90.00
_cell.angle_gamma   90.00
#
_symmetry.space_group_name_H-M   'P 1'
#
loop_
_entity.id
_entity.type
_entity.pdbx_description
1 polymer ?
#
loop_
_entity_poly.entity_id
_entity_poly.type
_entity_poly.pdbx_seq_one_letter_code
_entity_poly.pdbx_strand_id
1 'polypeptide(L)'
;MDLRLGARAWRVRASFLPGLGRKVTERLKDVAMHELDLTKGAVLEKGCVYIAELQEHLALPLNISARGNPKSSTGRVDVFVRLLTNHSRAFDDVDAGYHGPLYMEIAPQTFSVLVRTGTRLNQLRLKRGEPAKLSTRSVGVDLSPGIVGFRGRRHAGVVDLDHEDGHDPRDFWEPLETRHGELLLDPGEFYILASKDDIEIPVMEAAEMTPIDPSVGEFRVHYAGFFDPGFGTEEAAAVGSKGVLEVRSHETPFLLEDGQTVARLVYEPLTSRPARLYGEGGSHYQRQGLKLSKHFKAWT
;
A
#
# COMPACT_ATOMS: atom_id res chain seq x y z
N MET A 1 0.87 -8.63 -9.55
CA MET A 1 1.48 -8.01 -10.75
C MET A 1 1.59 -6.51 -10.49
N ASP A 2 2.78 -5.92 -10.55
CA ASP A 2 2.93 -4.47 -10.40
C ASP A 2 2.32 -3.72 -11.59
N LEU A 3 1.66 -2.59 -11.31
CA LEU A 3 1.11 -1.67 -12.32
C LEU A 3 2.04 -0.47 -12.50
N ARG A 4 2.24 -0.05 -13.75
CA ARG A 4 3.22 0.97 -14.13
C ARG A 4 2.52 2.23 -14.63
N LEU A 5 2.98 3.39 -14.16
CA LEU A 5 2.48 4.67 -14.67
C LEU A 5 2.76 4.83 -16.17
N GLY A 6 1.77 5.33 -16.89
CA GLY A 6 1.86 5.74 -18.28
C GLY A 6 2.62 7.05 -18.47
N ALA A 7 2.39 7.69 -19.62
CA ALA A 7 3.05 8.96 -19.96
C ALA A 7 2.34 10.18 -19.37
N ARG A 8 1.07 10.07 -18.98
CA ARG A 8 0.24 11.21 -18.61
C ARG A 8 -0.39 11.04 -17.25
N ALA A 9 -0.47 12.16 -16.54
CA ALA A 9 -1.31 12.31 -15.38
C ALA A 9 -2.05 13.65 -15.42
N TRP A 10 -3.10 13.77 -14.63
CA TRP A 10 -3.86 15.01 -14.50
C TRP A 10 -4.00 15.34 -13.02
N ARG A 11 -3.61 16.55 -12.64
CA ARG A 11 -4.03 17.13 -11.36
C ARG A 11 -5.54 17.36 -11.44
N VAL A 12 -6.27 16.80 -10.49
CA VAL A 12 -7.73 16.92 -10.41
C VAL A 12 -8.13 17.64 -9.13
N ARG A 13 -9.24 18.37 -9.18
CA ARG A 13 -9.76 19.08 -8.00
C ARG A 13 -10.35 18.15 -6.94
N ALA A 14 -10.74 16.94 -7.31
CA ALA A 14 -11.37 15.96 -6.43
C ALA A 14 -11.24 14.54 -6.98
N SER A 15 -11.20 13.57 -6.07
CA SER A 15 -11.37 12.14 -6.37
C SER A 15 -12.75 11.86 -6.98
N PHE A 16 -12.87 10.79 -7.78
CA PHE A 16 -14.14 10.37 -8.35
C PHE A 16 -14.20 8.88 -8.68
N LEU A 17 -15.42 8.35 -8.72
CA LEU A 17 -15.75 7.12 -9.43
C LEU A 17 -16.46 7.46 -10.74
N PRO A 18 -16.15 6.79 -11.87
CA PRO A 18 -16.82 7.05 -13.14
C PRO A 18 -18.30 6.64 -13.09
N GLY A 19 -18.62 5.56 -12.38
CA GLY A 19 -19.94 4.93 -12.35
C GLY A 19 -20.20 4.09 -13.61
N LEU A 20 -21.24 3.24 -13.57
CA LEU A 20 -21.52 2.25 -14.63
C LEU A 20 -21.64 2.82 -16.05
N GLY A 21 -22.14 4.05 -16.19
CA GLY A 21 -22.46 4.62 -17.50
C GLY A 21 -21.30 5.34 -18.19
N ARG A 22 -20.11 5.44 -17.57
CA ARG A 22 -19.04 6.34 -18.05
C ARG A 22 -17.66 5.71 -18.02
N LYS A 23 -16.81 6.19 -18.92
CA LYS A 23 -15.37 5.98 -18.88
C LYS A 23 -14.70 6.98 -17.95
N VAL A 24 -13.52 6.62 -17.45
CA VAL A 24 -12.69 7.51 -16.61
C VAL A 24 -12.37 8.81 -17.36
N THR A 25 -11.99 8.71 -18.63
CA THR A 25 -11.64 9.87 -19.48
C THR A 25 -12.80 10.82 -19.74
N GLU A 26 -14.05 10.33 -19.70
CA GLU A 26 -15.22 11.19 -19.82
C GLU A 26 -15.42 11.99 -18.54
N ARG A 27 -15.30 11.34 -17.38
CA ARG A 27 -15.44 11.98 -16.08
C ARG A 27 -14.29 12.93 -15.76
N LEU A 28 -13.10 12.64 -16.27
CA LEU A 28 -11.91 13.45 -16.10
C LEU A 28 -12.07 14.87 -16.65
N LYS A 29 -12.83 15.04 -17.74
CA LYS A 29 -13.13 16.36 -18.34
C LYS A 29 -13.84 17.30 -17.36
N ASP A 30 -14.56 16.78 -16.37
CA ASP A 30 -15.31 17.57 -15.38
C ASP A 30 -14.43 18.10 -14.24
N VAL A 31 -13.28 17.47 -13.98
CA VAL A 31 -12.48 17.67 -12.75
C VAL A 31 -11.00 17.94 -12.98
N ALA A 32 -10.48 17.67 -14.18
CA ALA A 32 -9.09 17.93 -14.53
C ALA A 32 -8.79 19.44 -14.49
N MET A 33 -7.68 19.78 -13.86
CA MET A 33 -7.19 21.15 -13.74
C MET A 33 -5.97 21.37 -14.63
N HIS A 34 -5.06 20.38 -14.67
CA HIS A 34 -3.80 20.48 -15.38
C HIS A 34 -3.30 19.09 -15.77
N GLU A 35 -2.86 18.92 -17.02
CA GLU A 35 -2.19 17.71 -17.51
C GLU A 35 -0.69 17.80 -17.24
N LEU A 36 -0.09 16.70 -16.80
CA LEU A 36 1.32 16.54 -16.51
C LEU A 36 1.90 15.46 -17.43
N ASP A 37 3.06 15.77 -18.00
CA ASP A 37 3.91 14.81 -18.71
C ASP A 37 4.82 14.08 -17.71
N LEU A 38 4.69 12.75 -17.63
CA LEU A 38 5.47 11.90 -16.75
C LEU A 38 6.74 11.34 -17.41
N THR A 39 6.99 11.59 -18.70
CA THR A 39 8.12 10.98 -19.42
C THR A 39 9.49 11.41 -18.90
N LYS A 40 9.58 12.63 -18.36
CA LYS A 40 10.80 13.17 -17.70
C LYS A 40 10.72 13.18 -16.17
N GLY A 41 9.58 12.76 -15.64
CA GLY A 41 9.24 12.82 -14.23
C GLY A 41 8.55 14.12 -13.81
N ALA A 42 7.66 14.01 -12.83
CA ALA A 42 6.91 15.10 -12.25
C ALA A 42 6.77 14.92 -10.73
N VAL A 43 6.83 16.04 -10.00
CA VAL A 43 6.52 16.05 -8.57
C VAL A 43 5.01 16.07 -8.39
N LEU A 44 4.50 15.10 -7.64
CA LEU A 44 3.15 15.07 -7.14
C LEU A 44 3.17 15.60 -5.71
N GLU A 45 2.53 16.76 -5.52
CA GLU A 45 2.53 17.45 -4.24
C GLU A 45 1.60 16.79 -3.24
N LYS A 46 2.02 16.76 -1.98
CA LYS A 46 1.17 16.32 -0.88
C LYS A 46 -0.10 17.16 -0.78
N GLY A 47 -1.21 16.51 -0.42
CA GLY A 47 -2.53 17.13 -0.33
C GLY A 47 -3.19 17.43 -1.68
N CYS A 48 -2.57 17.06 -2.81
CA CYS A 48 -3.17 17.10 -4.14
C CYS A 48 -3.62 15.70 -4.57
N VAL A 49 -4.59 15.66 -5.50
CA VAL A 49 -5.08 14.43 -6.11
C VAL A 49 -4.74 14.42 -7.60
N TYR A 50 -4.27 13.28 -8.07
CA TYR A 50 -3.85 13.06 -9.45
C TYR A 50 -4.51 11.81 -9.99
N ILE A 51 -4.90 11.82 -11.26
CA ILE A 51 -5.27 10.61 -12.01
C ILE A 51 -4.18 10.37 -13.04
N ALA A 52 -3.57 9.19 -13.03
CA ALA A 52 -2.55 8.78 -14.00
C ALA A 52 -3.06 7.65 -14.88
N GLU A 53 -2.66 7.65 -16.15
CA GLU A 53 -2.81 6.47 -17.00
C GLU A 53 -1.89 5.35 -16.49
N LEU A 54 -2.28 4.10 -16.72
CA LEU A 54 -1.41 2.95 -16.54
C LEU A 54 -1.03 2.34 -17.88
N GLN A 55 0.15 1.73 -17.93
CA GLN A 55 0.64 1.06 -19.15
C GLN A 55 -0.14 -0.22 -19.43
N GLU A 56 -0.63 -0.87 -18.39
CA GLU A 56 -1.36 -2.13 -18.50
C GLU A 56 -2.81 -1.91 -18.97
N HIS A 57 -3.25 -2.83 -19.83
CA HIS A 57 -4.64 -3.00 -20.23
C HIS A 57 -5.09 -4.40 -19.88
N LEU A 58 -6.37 -4.56 -19.59
CA LEU A 58 -6.95 -5.87 -19.27
C LEU A 58 -7.94 -6.32 -20.33
N ALA A 59 -7.98 -7.63 -20.53
CA ALA A 59 -8.97 -8.36 -21.30
C ALA A 59 -9.29 -9.65 -20.53
N LEU A 60 -10.01 -9.52 -19.43
CA LEU A 60 -10.26 -10.62 -18.50
C LEU A 60 -11.35 -11.56 -19.05
N PRO A 61 -11.22 -12.88 -18.81
CA PRO A 61 -12.34 -13.82 -18.99
C PRO A 61 -13.50 -13.55 -18.03
N LEU A 62 -14.70 -14.02 -18.38
CA LEU A 62 -15.93 -13.83 -17.58
C LEU A 62 -15.89 -14.43 -16.16
N ASN A 63 -14.96 -15.33 -15.88
CA ASN A 63 -14.79 -15.96 -14.57
C ASN A 63 -13.54 -15.45 -13.81
N ILE A 64 -12.86 -14.43 -14.32
CA ILE A 64 -11.67 -13.84 -13.71
C ILE A 64 -11.94 -12.38 -13.39
N SER A 65 -11.93 -12.04 -12.10
CA SER A 65 -11.91 -10.67 -11.59
C SER A 65 -10.49 -10.30 -11.14
N ALA A 66 -10.29 -9.04 -10.76
CA ALA A 66 -9.04 -8.61 -10.17
C ALA A 66 -9.24 -7.57 -9.08
N ARG A 67 -8.24 -7.43 -8.21
CA ARG A 67 -8.19 -6.38 -7.19
C ARG A 67 -6.83 -5.71 -7.16
N GLY A 68 -6.83 -4.38 -7.16
CA GLY A 68 -5.67 -3.52 -6.97
C GLY A 68 -5.40 -3.28 -5.49
N ASN A 69 -4.15 -3.04 -5.15
CA ASN A 69 -3.76 -2.62 -3.81
C ASN A 69 -2.43 -1.86 -3.89
N PRO A 70 -2.19 -0.80 -3.09
CA PRO A 70 -0.88 -0.22 -2.93
C PRO A 70 0.24 -1.27 -2.75
N LYS A 71 1.41 -0.96 -3.31
CA LYS A 71 2.64 -1.67 -2.94
C LYS A 71 3.05 -1.26 -1.54
N SER A 72 3.67 -2.17 -0.80
CA SER A 72 4.16 -1.87 0.55
C SER A 72 5.20 -0.73 0.58
N SER A 73 5.97 -0.51 -0.50
CA SER A 73 6.85 0.68 -0.61
C SER A 73 6.08 2.00 -0.71
N THR A 74 4.90 1.97 -1.32
CA THR A 74 3.99 3.12 -1.51
C THR A 74 3.31 3.49 -0.20
N GLY A 75 2.82 2.49 0.55
CA GLY A 75 2.24 2.69 1.87
C GLY A 75 3.24 3.32 2.84
N ARG A 76 4.48 2.82 2.87
CA ARG A 76 5.55 3.36 3.73
C ARG A 76 6.01 4.79 3.41
N VAL A 77 5.53 5.42 2.34
CA VAL A 77 5.76 6.85 2.07
C VAL A 77 4.46 7.65 2.12
N ASP A 78 3.41 7.06 2.69
CA ASP A 78 2.10 7.65 2.91
C ASP A 78 1.50 8.25 1.63
N VAL A 79 1.61 7.49 0.54
CA VAL A 79 0.98 7.83 -0.74
C VAL A 79 -0.27 6.98 -0.91
N PHE A 80 -1.42 7.65 -0.91
CA PHE A 80 -2.68 6.99 -1.18
C PHE A 80 -2.84 6.72 -2.65
N VAL A 81 -3.08 5.45 -3.01
CA VAL A 81 -3.34 5.06 -4.39
C VAL A 81 -4.56 4.18 -4.50
N ARG A 82 -5.33 4.38 -5.56
CA ARG A 82 -6.51 3.58 -5.90
C ARG A 82 -6.53 3.25 -7.39
N LEU A 83 -6.82 2.02 -7.74
CA LEU A 83 -7.02 1.61 -9.12
C LEU A 83 -8.44 2.02 -9.58
N LEU A 84 -8.53 2.55 -10.80
CA LEU A 84 -9.79 2.85 -11.47
C LEU A 84 -9.88 2.10 -12.79
N THR A 85 -11.09 1.69 -13.10
CA THR A 85 -11.47 1.10 -14.39
C THR A 85 -12.66 1.87 -14.96
N ASN A 86 -12.84 1.81 -16.29
CA ASN A 86 -14.06 2.32 -16.89
C ASN A 86 -15.28 1.57 -16.33
N HIS A 87 -16.42 2.26 -16.20
CA HIS A 87 -17.68 1.68 -15.74
C HIS A 87 -17.66 1.14 -14.30
N SER A 88 -16.64 1.47 -13.48
CA SER A 88 -16.52 0.94 -12.12
C SER A 88 -17.44 1.62 -11.12
N ARG A 89 -17.88 0.85 -10.12
CA ARG A 89 -18.64 1.32 -8.93
C ARG A 89 -17.81 1.41 -7.67
N ALA A 90 -16.64 0.78 -7.67
CA ALA A 90 -15.70 0.77 -6.58
C ALA A 90 -14.30 1.08 -7.13
N PHE A 91 -13.46 1.57 -6.23
CA PHE A 91 -12.03 1.61 -6.47
C PHE A 91 -11.46 0.22 -6.24
N ASP A 92 -10.29 -0.03 -6.80
CA ASP A 92 -9.48 -1.23 -6.59
C ASP A 92 -10.06 -2.52 -7.16
N ASP A 93 -11.38 -2.70 -7.19
CA ASP A 93 -12.02 -3.86 -7.79
C ASP A 93 -12.14 -3.73 -9.32
N VAL A 94 -11.84 -4.81 -10.01
CA VAL A 94 -12.00 -4.97 -11.46
C VAL A 94 -12.97 -6.12 -11.70
N ASP A 95 -14.09 -5.79 -12.34
CA ASP A 95 -15.16 -6.76 -12.62
C ASP A 95 -14.69 -7.92 -13.50
N ALA A 96 -15.31 -9.08 -13.30
CA ALA A 96 -15.05 -10.22 -14.16
C ALA A 96 -15.46 -9.93 -15.61
N GLY A 97 -14.65 -10.36 -16.57
CA GLY A 97 -14.88 -10.03 -17.97
C GLY A 97 -14.42 -8.63 -18.39
N TYR A 98 -13.82 -7.84 -17.50
CA TYR A 98 -13.42 -6.48 -17.81
C TYR A 98 -12.44 -6.41 -19.00
N HIS A 99 -12.75 -5.55 -19.96
CA HIS A 99 -11.92 -5.27 -21.11
C HIS A 99 -11.70 -3.76 -21.27
N GLY A 100 -10.48 -3.29 -20.99
CA GLY A 100 -10.21 -1.86 -21.09
C GLY A 100 -8.91 -1.37 -20.45
N PRO A 101 -8.69 -0.05 -20.52
CA PRO A 101 -7.56 0.62 -19.89
C PRO A 101 -7.69 0.68 -18.37
N LEU A 102 -6.56 0.84 -17.70
CA LEU A 102 -6.50 1.08 -16.26
C LEU A 102 -5.99 2.49 -15.96
N TYR A 103 -6.44 3.05 -14.84
CA TYR A 103 -5.99 4.34 -14.33
C TYR A 103 -5.69 4.23 -12.84
N MET A 104 -4.88 5.14 -12.33
CA MET A 104 -4.56 5.20 -10.90
C MET A 104 -4.84 6.59 -10.36
N GLU A 105 -5.62 6.67 -9.29
CA GLU A 105 -5.66 7.83 -8.43
C GLU A 105 -4.46 7.80 -7.51
N ILE A 106 -3.77 8.93 -7.38
CA ILE A 106 -2.57 9.11 -6.55
C ILE A 106 -2.77 10.38 -5.72
N ALA A 107 -2.66 10.25 -4.40
CA ALA A 107 -2.80 11.36 -3.47
C ALA A 107 -1.73 11.23 -2.37
N PRO A 108 -0.55 11.85 -2.54
CA PRO A 108 0.47 11.88 -1.51
C PRO A 108 -0.04 12.63 -0.27
N GLN A 109 0.18 12.08 0.93
CA GLN A 109 -0.36 12.64 2.18
C GLN A 109 0.72 13.30 3.03
N THR A 110 1.78 12.57 3.39
CA THR A 110 2.88 13.12 4.22
C THR A 110 3.99 13.73 3.36
N PHE A 111 4.47 13.01 2.34
CA PHE A 111 5.56 13.46 1.47
C PHE A 111 5.06 13.81 0.08
N SER A 112 5.59 14.89 -0.51
CA SER A 112 5.52 15.06 -1.96
C SER A 112 6.44 14.03 -2.63
N VAL A 113 6.06 13.53 -3.80
CA VAL A 113 6.77 12.42 -4.45
C VAL A 113 7.12 12.71 -5.89
N LEU A 114 8.30 12.31 -6.33
CA LEU A 114 8.71 12.35 -7.74
C LEU A 114 8.40 11.01 -8.38
N VAL A 115 7.58 11.04 -9.43
CA VAL A 115 7.21 9.87 -10.23
C VAL A 115 7.48 10.12 -11.70
N ARG A 116 7.57 9.06 -12.49
CA ARG A 116 7.78 9.10 -13.94
C ARG A 116 7.08 7.93 -14.61
N THR A 117 7.07 7.92 -15.93
CA THR A 117 6.59 6.76 -16.70
C THR A 117 7.34 5.50 -16.24
N GLY A 118 6.59 4.45 -15.91
CA GLY A 118 7.14 3.19 -15.41
C GLY A 118 7.22 3.07 -13.89
N THR A 119 7.04 4.16 -13.12
CA THR A 119 6.96 4.09 -11.65
C THR A 119 5.86 3.13 -11.23
N ARG A 120 6.12 2.30 -10.20
CA ARG A 120 5.21 1.25 -9.73
C ARG A 120 4.71 1.57 -8.33
N LEU A 121 3.43 1.90 -8.21
CA LEU A 121 2.80 2.29 -6.95
C LEU A 121 1.73 1.31 -6.45
N ASN A 122 1.08 0.59 -7.36
CA ASN A 122 -0.02 -0.33 -7.09
C ASN A 122 0.30 -1.70 -7.72
N GLN A 123 -0.42 -2.71 -7.28
CA GLN A 123 -0.28 -4.09 -7.75
C GLN A 123 -1.64 -4.75 -7.85
N LEU A 124 -1.79 -5.57 -8.88
CA LEU A 124 -3.00 -6.31 -9.21
C LEU A 124 -2.89 -7.79 -8.82
N ARG A 125 -3.92 -8.31 -8.16
CA ARG A 125 -4.13 -9.75 -7.90
C ARG A 125 -5.34 -10.22 -8.70
N LEU A 126 -5.16 -11.25 -9.52
CA LEU A 126 -6.25 -11.88 -10.28
C LEU A 126 -6.93 -12.95 -9.42
N LYS A 127 -8.25 -13.02 -9.46
CA LYS A 127 -9.06 -14.00 -8.71
C LYS A 127 -9.98 -14.76 -9.67
N ARG A 128 -10.16 -16.06 -9.42
CA ARG A 128 -11.08 -16.91 -10.19
C ARG A 128 -12.33 -17.17 -9.36
N GLY A 129 -13.47 -16.70 -9.84
CA GLY A 129 -14.70 -16.69 -9.05
C GLY A 129 -14.50 -15.96 -7.71
N GLU A 130 -15.19 -16.43 -6.68
CA GLU A 130 -15.07 -15.94 -5.31
C GLU A 130 -14.24 -16.94 -4.49
N PRO A 131 -12.94 -16.69 -4.23
CA PRO A 131 -12.13 -17.60 -3.44
C PRO A 131 -12.67 -17.68 -2.01
N ALA A 132 -12.67 -18.89 -1.44
CA ALA A 132 -13.07 -19.08 -0.06
C ALA A 132 -12.08 -18.37 0.89
N LYS A 133 -12.61 -17.80 1.97
CA LYS A 133 -11.78 -17.34 3.09
C LYS A 133 -11.35 -18.55 3.91
N LEU A 134 -10.05 -18.81 4.00
CA LEU A 134 -9.52 -19.95 4.75
C LEU A 134 -9.52 -19.67 6.25
N SER A 135 -8.92 -18.55 6.64
CA SER A 135 -8.77 -18.15 8.04
C SER A 135 -8.63 -16.63 8.14
N THR A 136 -8.75 -16.13 9.37
CA THR A 136 -8.48 -14.73 9.70
C THR A 136 -7.69 -14.68 10.99
N ARG A 137 -6.56 -13.96 10.98
CA ARG A 137 -5.67 -13.81 12.13
C ARG A 137 -5.61 -12.35 12.56
N SER A 138 -5.74 -12.09 13.84
CA SER A 138 -5.51 -10.76 14.42
C SER A 138 -4.02 -10.41 14.38
N VAL A 139 -3.71 -9.14 14.09
CA VAL A 139 -2.34 -8.61 14.06
C VAL A 139 -2.22 -7.54 15.13
N GLY A 140 -1.45 -7.84 16.18
CA GLY A 140 -1.07 -6.90 17.23
C GLY A 140 0.11 -6.02 16.81
N VAL A 141 0.30 -4.88 17.45
CA VAL A 141 1.47 -4.00 17.26
C VAL A 141 2.59 -4.34 18.26
N ASP A 142 3.86 -4.24 17.86
CA ASP A 142 5.00 -4.37 18.76
C ASP A 142 5.45 -2.99 19.24
N LEU A 143 5.33 -2.76 20.55
CA LEU A 143 5.82 -1.56 21.23
C LEU A 143 6.85 -1.91 22.32
N SER A 144 7.51 -3.07 22.21
CA SER A 144 8.60 -3.48 23.11
C SER A 144 9.74 -2.44 23.16
N PRO A 145 10.54 -2.39 24.26
CA PRO A 145 11.61 -1.40 24.42
C PRO A 145 12.58 -1.30 23.23
N GLY A 146 12.97 -0.07 22.89
CA GLY A 146 13.81 0.26 21.75
C GLY A 146 13.10 1.19 20.77
N ILE A 147 13.59 1.27 19.54
CA ILE A 147 12.90 1.97 18.47
C ILE A 147 11.71 1.12 18.03
N VAL A 148 10.50 1.59 18.31
CA VAL A 148 9.23 0.89 18.01
C VAL A 148 8.65 1.29 16.67
N GLY A 149 9.12 2.40 16.11
CA GLY A 149 8.52 2.96 14.92
C GLY A 149 9.21 4.20 14.39
N PHE A 150 8.62 4.73 13.33
CA PHE A 150 9.02 6.01 12.73
C PHE A 150 7.79 6.88 12.50
N ARG A 151 7.88 8.17 12.85
CA ARG A 151 6.90 9.19 12.46
C ARG A 151 7.41 9.96 11.26
N GLY A 152 6.56 10.14 10.25
CA GLY A 152 6.89 10.92 9.07
C GLY A 152 7.00 12.41 9.38
N ARG A 153 8.07 13.07 8.95
CA ARG A 153 8.25 14.51 9.13
C ARG A 153 7.32 15.28 8.20
N ARG A 154 6.56 16.24 8.75
CA ARG A 154 5.63 17.08 7.98
C ARG A 154 6.32 17.93 6.91
N HIS A 155 7.55 18.39 7.14
CA HIS A 155 8.26 19.31 6.25
C HIS A 155 9.54 18.68 5.70
N ALA A 156 9.43 17.45 5.17
CA ALA A 156 10.53 16.79 4.48
C ALA A 156 10.63 17.22 3.01
N GLY A 157 11.72 16.78 2.35
CA GLY A 157 11.92 16.95 0.91
C GLY A 157 11.01 16.06 0.05
N VAL A 158 11.28 16.02 -1.25
CA VAL A 158 10.59 15.14 -2.20
C VAL A 158 11.20 13.74 -2.17
N VAL A 159 10.37 12.70 -2.11
CA VAL A 159 10.82 11.30 -2.24
C VAL A 159 10.76 10.87 -3.70
N ASP A 160 11.89 10.43 -4.26
CA ASP A 160 11.96 9.84 -5.60
C ASP A 160 11.61 8.35 -5.54
N LEU A 161 10.46 7.98 -6.11
CA LEU A 161 9.93 6.62 -6.03
C LEU A 161 10.61 5.60 -6.96
N ASP A 162 11.60 6.01 -7.76
CA ASP A 162 12.45 5.08 -8.50
C ASP A 162 13.93 5.16 -8.10
N HIS A 163 14.27 5.88 -7.01
CA HIS A 163 15.63 5.91 -6.46
C HIS A 163 15.69 5.06 -5.17
N GLU A 164 16.12 3.81 -5.29
CA GLU A 164 16.35 2.94 -4.14
C GLU A 164 17.59 3.38 -3.35
N ASP A 165 17.51 3.31 -2.02
CA ASP A 165 18.56 3.78 -1.09
C ASP A 165 19.04 5.23 -1.38
N GLY A 166 18.21 6.03 -2.04
CA GLY A 166 18.57 7.36 -2.55
C GLY A 166 18.47 8.48 -1.52
N HIS A 167 17.87 8.23 -0.35
CA HIS A 167 17.51 9.26 0.62
C HIS A 167 18.03 8.93 2.02
N ASP A 168 18.56 9.92 2.74
CA ASP A 168 18.86 9.76 4.17
C ASP A 168 17.54 9.73 4.95
N PRO A 169 17.22 8.64 5.66
CA PRO A 169 15.95 8.56 6.37
C PRO A 169 15.79 9.64 7.45
N ARG A 170 16.87 10.21 8.00
CA ARG A 170 16.80 11.23 9.07
C ARG A 170 16.18 12.54 8.61
N ASP A 171 16.24 12.83 7.31
CA ASP A 171 15.62 14.01 6.69
C ASP A 171 14.09 13.86 6.54
N PHE A 172 13.56 12.64 6.66
CA PHE A 172 12.16 12.31 6.40
C PHE A 172 11.44 11.69 7.59
N TRP A 173 12.16 11.10 8.54
CA TRP A 173 11.59 10.31 9.63
C TRP A 173 12.15 10.72 10.99
N GLU A 174 11.30 10.59 12.00
CA GLU A 174 11.65 10.69 13.42
C GLU A 174 11.52 9.30 14.06
N PRO A 175 12.56 8.77 14.71
CA PRO A 175 12.47 7.49 15.41
C PRO A 175 11.57 7.66 16.64
N LEU A 176 10.80 6.62 16.94
CA LEU A 176 9.91 6.59 18.10
C LEU A 176 10.40 5.53 19.07
N GLU A 177 10.47 5.90 20.34
CA GLU A 177 10.78 5.02 21.46
C GLU A 177 9.62 5.06 22.47
N THR A 178 9.35 3.94 23.13
CA THR A 178 8.34 3.86 24.20
C THR A 178 9.02 3.68 25.55
N ARG A 179 8.38 4.17 26.61
CA ARG A 179 8.83 3.95 28.00
C ARG A 179 8.06 2.85 28.73
N HIS A 180 6.80 2.62 28.35
CA HIS A 180 5.89 1.70 29.03
C HIS A 180 5.13 0.77 28.06
N GLY A 181 5.66 0.55 26.86
CA GLY A 181 4.93 -0.22 25.83
C GLY A 181 3.71 0.54 25.29
N GLU A 182 3.69 1.86 25.45
CA GLU A 182 2.60 2.74 25.04
C GLU A 182 3.11 3.79 24.05
N LEU A 183 2.31 4.11 23.03
CA LEU A 183 2.60 5.13 22.04
C LEU A 183 1.37 6.00 21.78
N LEU A 184 1.47 7.30 22.03
CA LEU A 184 0.41 8.24 21.68
C LEU A 184 0.44 8.54 20.19
N LEU A 185 -0.66 8.24 19.49
CA LEU A 185 -0.86 8.55 18.08
C LEU A 185 -1.54 9.92 17.94
N ASP A 186 -0.78 10.94 17.55
CA ASP A 186 -1.31 12.26 17.25
C ASP A 186 -2.18 12.27 15.96
N PRO A 187 -3.30 13.00 15.92
CA PRO A 187 -4.14 13.15 14.73
C PRO A 187 -3.39 13.71 13.53
N GLY A 188 -3.62 13.09 12.36
CA GLY A 188 -3.03 13.51 11.09
C GLY A 188 -1.55 13.18 10.91
N GLU A 189 -0.89 12.59 11.92
CA GLU A 189 0.47 12.06 11.79
C GLU A 189 0.47 10.68 11.14
N PHE A 190 1.58 10.36 10.50
CA PHE A 190 1.82 9.07 9.85
C PHE A 190 2.91 8.29 10.57
N TYR A 191 2.61 7.03 10.89
CA TYR A 191 3.48 6.14 11.64
C TYR A 191 3.77 4.87 10.85
N ILE A 192 5.03 4.43 10.90
CA ILE A 192 5.44 3.09 10.52
C ILE A 192 5.75 2.33 11.80
N LEU A 193 4.99 1.27 12.06
CA LEU A 193 5.15 0.36 13.19
C LEU A 193 5.39 -1.07 12.66
N ALA A 194 5.58 -2.03 13.58
CA ALA A 194 5.73 -3.44 13.24
C ALA A 194 4.72 -4.30 13.99
N SER A 195 4.41 -5.49 13.45
CA SER A 195 3.55 -6.46 14.12
C SER A 195 4.22 -7.05 15.36
N LYS A 196 3.42 -7.42 16.37
CA LYS A 196 3.89 -8.11 17.57
C LYS A 196 4.41 -9.50 17.24
N ASP A 197 3.58 -10.27 16.57
CA ASP A 197 3.93 -11.62 16.15
C ASP A 197 4.51 -11.61 14.73
N ASP A 198 5.26 -12.66 14.45
CA ASP A 198 5.71 -12.94 13.09
C ASP A 198 4.53 -13.43 12.24
N ILE A 199 4.53 -13.00 10.98
CA ILE A 199 3.56 -13.37 9.97
C ILE A 199 4.19 -14.38 9.03
N GLU A 200 3.43 -15.44 8.77
CA GLU A 200 3.77 -16.47 7.80
C GLU A 200 2.60 -16.66 6.84
N ILE A 201 2.94 -16.79 5.55
CA ILE A 201 1.99 -17.06 4.47
C ILE A 201 2.37 -18.38 3.81
N PRO A 202 1.61 -19.46 4.05
CA PRO A 202 1.86 -20.74 3.42
C PRO A 202 1.95 -20.63 1.89
N VAL A 203 2.74 -21.50 1.26
CA VAL A 203 3.07 -21.43 -0.17
C VAL A 203 1.89 -21.64 -1.12
N MET A 204 0.79 -22.21 -0.62
CA MET A 204 -0.46 -22.41 -1.35
C MET A 204 -1.54 -21.40 -0.98
N GLU A 205 -1.17 -20.37 -0.22
CA GLU A 205 -2.08 -19.33 0.27
C GLU A 205 -1.54 -17.96 -0.11
N ALA A 206 -2.45 -17.01 -0.21
CA ALA A 206 -2.13 -15.60 -0.19
C ALA A 206 -2.92 -14.94 0.93
N ALA A 207 -2.47 -13.79 1.39
CA ALA A 207 -3.25 -13.03 2.36
C ALA A 207 -3.43 -11.57 1.95
N GLU A 208 -4.43 -10.95 2.56
CA GLU A 208 -4.69 -9.51 2.49
C GLU A 208 -4.84 -9.00 3.91
N MET A 209 -4.08 -7.97 4.25
CA MET A 209 -4.28 -7.25 5.50
C MET A 209 -5.51 -6.38 5.34
N THR A 210 -6.33 -6.32 6.38
CA THR A 210 -7.56 -5.55 6.43
C THR A 210 -7.59 -4.75 7.74
N PRO A 211 -8.09 -3.50 7.73
CA PRO A 211 -8.27 -2.75 8.96
C PRO A 211 -9.32 -3.45 9.85
N ILE A 212 -9.20 -3.28 11.16
CA ILE A 212 -10.30 -3.63 12.08
C ILE A 212 -11.47 -2.69 11.79
N ASP A 213 -12.69 -3.18 11.98
CA ASP A 213 -13.92 -2.42 11.81
C ASP A 213 -13.79 -1.02 12.46
N PRO A 214 -14.01 0.09 11.72
CA PRO A 214 -13.90 1.45 12.23
C PRO A 214 -14.81 1.76 13.43
N SER A 215 -15.86 0.96 13.64
CA SER A 215 -16.71 1.07 14.84
C SER A 215 -16.00 0.66 16.13
N VAL A 216 -14.80 0.07 16.03
CA VAL A 216 -14.01 -0.45 17.15
C VAL A 216 -12.83 0.47 17.54
N GLY A 217 -12.57 1.59 16.84
CA GLY A 217 -11.52 2.53 17.24
C GLY A 217 -11.34 3.80 16.40
N GLU A 218 -10.66 4.79 16.99
CA GLU A 218 -10.42 6.14 16.43
C GLU A 218 -9.20 6.23 15.47
N PHE A 219 -8.48 5.12 15.26
CA PHE A 219 -7.31 5.03 14.36
C PHE A 219 -7.50 3.94 13.30
N ARG A 220 -6.70 3.98 12.23
CA ARG A 220 -6.70 2.95 11.19
C ARG A 220 -5.28 2.51 10.84
N VAL A 221 -5.12 1.22 10.57
CA VAL A 221 -4.01 0.76 9.74
C VAL A 221 -4.37 1.16 8.30
N HIS A 222 -3.66 2.17 7.81
CA HIS A 222 -3.76 2.64 6.44
C HIS A 222 -2.99 1.68 5.52
N TYR A 223 -3.40 1.60 4.24
CA TYR A 223 -2.67 0.85 3.20
C TYR A 223 -2.55 -0.66 3.41
N ALA A 224 -3.57 -1.25 4.04
CA ALA A 224 -3.70 -2.69 4.22
C ALA A 224 -3.47 -3.44 2.88
N GLY A 225 -2.37 -4.21 2.81
CA GLY A 225 -1.77 -4.67 1.56
C GLY A 225 -1.89 -6.17 1.29
N PHE A 226 -1.48 -6.56 0.09
CA PHE A 226 -1.29 -7.97 -0.28
C PHE A 226 -0.04 -8.55 0.36
N PHE A 227 -0.19 -9.75 0.90
CA PHE A 227 0.90 -10.62 1.32
C PHE A 227 0.98 -11.81 0.37
N ASP A 228 2.20 -12.10 -0.09
CA ASP A 228 2.46 -13.08 -1.12
C ASP A 228 2.85 -14.45 -0.53
N PRO A 229 2.63 -15.54 -1.30
CA PRO A 229 2.92 -16.90 -0.84
C PRO A 229 4.41 -17.08 -0.52
N GLY A 230 4.71 -17.70 0.63
CA GLY A 230 6.07 -17.90 1.12
C GLY A 230 6.62 -16.74 1.97
N PHE A 231 5.84 -15.67 2.19
CA PHE A 231 6.27 -14.63 3.13
C PHE A 231 6.48 -15.22 4.53
N GLY A 232 7.66 -15.00 5.11
CA GLY A 232 8.03 -15.47 6.44
C GLY A 232 8.24 -16.99 6.60
N THR A 233 8.13 -17.80 5.54
CA THR A 233 8.22 -19.27 5.67
C THR A 233 9.63 -19.84 5.47
N GLU A 234 9.91 -20.97 6.12
CA GLU A 234 11.18 -21.71 5.98
C GLU A 234 11.44 -22.15 4.55
N GLU A 235 10.38 -22.52 3.83
CA GLU A 235 10.44 -22.93 2.43
C GLU A 235 10.92 -21.80 1.51
N ALA A 236 10.71 -20.54 1.89
CA ALA A 236 11.26 -19.36 1.23
C ALA A 236 12.54 -18.85 1.94
N ALA A 237 13.23 -19.75 2.65
CA ALA A 237 14.43 -19.49 3.43
C ALA A 237 14.25 -18.35 4.46
N ALA A 238 13.11 -18.27 5.17
CA ALA A 238 12.89 -17.34 6.29
C ALA A 238 12.33 -18.07 7.51
N VAL A 239 12.41 -17.49 8.70
CA VAL A 239 11.79 -18.05 9.91
C VAL A 239 11.03 -16.92 10.56
N GLY A 240 9.76 -16.77 10.20
CA GLY A 240 8.95 -15.62 10.57
C GLY A 240 9.43 -14.31 9.93
N SER A 241 8.51 -13.36 9.77
CA SER A 241 8.86 -11.96 9.47
C SER A 241 7.83 -11.02 10.05
N LYS A 242 8.26 -9.87 10.57
CA LYS A 242 7.30 -8.85 11.03
C LYS A 242 6.54 -8.29 9.84
N GLY A 243 5.25 -8.08 10.02
CA GLY A 243 4.46 -7.22 9.16
C GLY A 243 4.78 -5.77 9.51
N VAL A 244 5.16 -4.97 8.51
CA VAL A 244 5.19 -3.52 8.71
C VAL A 244 3.77 -2.99 8.64
N LEU A 245 3.44 -2.06 9.54
CA LEU A 245 2.11 -1.51 9.73
C LEU A 245 2.16 0.00 9.53
N GLU A 246 1.43 0.49 8.54
CA GLU A 246 1.24 1.91 8.31
C GLU A 246 0.02 2.41 9.09
N VAL A 247 0.21 3.29 10.06
CA VAL A 247 -0.86 3.72 11.00
C VAL A 247 -1.07 5.23 10.92
N ARG A 248 -2.33 5.66 10.93
CA ARG A 248 -2.71 7.06 11.16
C ARG A 248 -3.87 7.13 12.16
N SER A 249 -3.88 8.17 12.98
CA SER A 249 -5.06 8.56 13.74
C SER A 249 -5.85 9.63 12.97
N HIS A 250 -7.19 9.58 13.06
CA HIS A 250 -8.07 10.46 12.32
C HIS A 250 -8.30 11.80 13.04
N GLU A 251 -9.21 11.82 14.01
CA GLU A 251 -9.75 13.07 14.58
C GLU A 251 -9.24 13.34 16.00
N THR A 252 -8.97 12.29 16.77
CA THR A 252 -8.63 12.35 18.19
C THR A 252 -7.31 11.62 18.47
N PRO A 253 -6.51 12.08 19.44
CA PRO A 253 -5.32 11.35 19.86
C PRO A 253 -5.71 9.97 20.40
N PHE A 254 -4.93 8.95 20.06
CA PHE A 254 -5.18 7.58 20.50
C PHE A 254 -3.95 6.99 21.19
N LEU A 255 -4.09 6.50 22.41
CA LEU A 255 -3.00 5.81 23.12
C LEU A 255 -3.00 4.34 22.70
N LEU A 256 -1.96 3.92 21.98
CA LEU A 256 -1.77 2.56 21.51
C LEU A 256 -0.93 1.77 22.52
N GLU A 257 -1.37 0.56 22.87
CA GLU A 257 -0.67 -0.33 23.80
C GLU A 257 0.01 -1.51 23.06
N ASP A 258 1.10 -2.02 23.63
CA ASP A 258 1.81 -3.20 23.13
C ASP A 258 0.88 -4.41 22.99
N GLY A 259 0.96 -5.10 21.86
CA GLY A 259 0.10 -6.25 21.54
C GLY A 259 -1.34 -5.90 21.17
N GLN A 260 -1.77 -4.63 21.28
CA GLN A 260 -3.10 -4.21 20.87
C GLN A 260 -3.34 -4.57 19.40
N THR A 261 -4.48 -5.19 19.11
CA THR A 261 -4.82 -5.58 17.74
C THR A 261 -5.10 -4.32 16.91
N VAL A 262 -4.42 -4.20 15.78
CA VAL A 262 -4.56 -3.04 14.87
C VAL A 262 -5.03 -3.42 13.46
N ALA A 263 -4.84 -4.70 13.05
CA ALA A 263 -5.30 -5.20 11.77
C ALA A 263 -5.74 -6.68 11.87
N ARG A 264 -6.34 -7.16 10.78
CA ARG A 264 -6.61 -8.59 10.54
C ARG A 264 -6.00 -9.03 9.23
N LEU A 265 -5.40 -10.20 9.23
CA LEU A 265 -4.87 -10.85 8.04
C LEU A 265 -5.85 -11.92 7.58
N VAL A 266 -6.37 -11.78 6.37
CA VAL A 266 -7.36 -12.71 5.77
C VAL A 266 -6.65 -13.59 4.75
N TYR A 267 -6.73 -14.90 4.92
CA TYR A 267 -6.07 -15.89 4.06
C TYR A 267 -7.03 -16.45 3.01
N GLU A 268 -6.53 -16.59 1.79
CA GLU A 268 -7.23 -17.12 0.62
C GLU A 268 -6.37 -18.20 -0.08
N PRO A 269 -6.97 -19.24 -0.67
CA PRO A 269 -6.22 -20.29 -1.36
C PRO A 269 -5.74 -19.81 -2.74
N LEU A 270 -4.58 -20.30 -3.16
CA LEU A 270 -4.11 -20.17 -4.54
C LEU A 270 -4.75 -21.23 -5.44
N THR A 271 -4.85 -20.91 -6.74
CA THR A 271 -5.29 -21.89 -7.75
C THR A 271 -4.22 -22.92 -8.09
N SER A 272 -2.95 -22.60 -7.82
CA SER A 272 -1.78 -23.44 -8.10
C SER A 272 -0.56 -22.90 -7.36
N ARG A 273 0.43 -23.75 -7.13
CA ARG A 273 1.70 -23.34 -6.54
C ARG A 273 2.41 -22.29 -7.43
N PRO A 274 2.90 -21.18 -6.88
CA PRO A 274 3.68 -20.20 -7.64
C PRO A 274 4.99 -20.80 -8.17
N ALA A 275 5.43 -20.33 -9.34
CA ALA A 275 6.74 -20.68 -9.89
C ALA A 275 7.90 -20.00 -9.14
N ARG A 276 7.61 -18.94 -8.38
CA ARG A 276 8.55 -18.23 -7.51
C ARG A 276 7.83 -17.85 -6.22
N LEU A 277 8.45 -18.15 -5.09
CA LEU A 277 7.96 -17.73 -3.77
C LEU A 277 8.47 -16.34 -3.41
N TYR A 278 7.77 -15.69 -2.50
CA TYR A 278 8.22 -14.41 -1.97
C TYR A 278 9.57 -14.57 -1.26
N GLY A 279 10.58 -13.76 -1.65
CA GLY A 279 11.93 -13.86 -1.08
C GLY A 279 12.94 -14.63 -1.93
N GLU A 280 12.47 -15.48 -2.86
CA GLU A 280 13.36 -16.19 -3.80
C GLU A 280 14.00 -15.19 -4.78
N GLY A 281 15.33 -15.07 -4.73
CA GLY A 281 16.09 -14.11 -5.55
C GLY A 281 16.36 -12.75 -4.88
N GLY A 282 16.09 -12.63 -3.58
CA GLY A 282 16.26 -11.40 -2.81
C GLY A 282 14.96 -10.62 -2.72
N SER A 283 14.55 -10.25 -1.51
CA SER A 283 13.41 -9.37 -1.29
C SER A 283 13.75 -8.28 -0.29
N HIS A 284 13.16 -7.12 -0.49
CA HIS A 284 13.37 -6.00 0.41
C HIS A 284 12.72 -6.18 1.78
N TYR A 285 11.81 -7.15 1.97
CA TYR A 285 10.99 -7.25 3.20
C TYR A 285 10.88 -8.64 3.86
N GLN A 286 11.57 -9.67 3.36
CA GLN A 286 11.66 -10.98 4.05
C GLN A 286 12.69 -10.92 5.18
N ARG A 287 12.44 -11.62 6.31
CA ARG A 287 13.32 -11.73 7.51
C ARG A 287 13.55 -10.40 8.23
N GLN A 288 12.54 -9.54 8.31
CA GLN A 288 12.74 -8.17 8.78
C GLN A 288 11.82 -7.79 9.92
N GLY A 289 12.36 -6.94 10.80
CA GLY A 289 11.62 -6.23 11.83
C GLY A 289 11.05 -4.91 11.29
N LEU A 290 11.12 -3.86 12.10
CA LEU A 290 10.76 -2.50 11.70
C LEU A 290 11.65 -2.00 10.54
N LYS A 291 11.04 -1.53 9.44
CA LYS A 291 11.78 -0.98 8.30
C LYS A 291 11.00 0.07 7.51
N LEU A 292 11.71 1.12 7.10
CA LEU A 292 11.25 2.15 6.17
C LEU A 292 11.15 1.62 4.72
N SER A 293 10.60 2.44 3.83
CA SER A 293 10.53 2.10 2.40
C SER A 293 11.91 1.91 1.78
N LYS A 294 11.98 1.11 0.70
CA LYS A 294 13.22 0.86 -0.06
C LYS A 294 13.88 2.10 -0.69
N HIS A 295 13.19 3.25 -0.68
CA HIS A 295 13.71 4.52 -1.18
C HIS A 295 14.69 5.18 -0.20
N PHE A 296 14.70 4.74 1.06
CA PHE A 296 15.59 5.28 2.09
C PHE A 296 16.74 4.31 2.35
N LYS A 297 17.91 4.88 2.63
CA LYS A 297 19.03 4.13 3.20
C LYS A 297 18.62 3.49 4.53
N ALA A 298 19.35 2.45 4.93
CA ALA A 298 19.15 1.83 6.23
C ALA A 298 19.30 2.86 7.37
N TRP A 299 18.37 2.80 8.33
CA TRP A 299 18.50 3.56 9.58
C TRP A 299 19.72 3.03 10.34
N THR A 300 20.66 3.91 10.65
CA THR A 300 21.97 3.60 11.25
C THR A 300 22.24 4.47 12.46
#